data_AF-Q2UPX6-F1
#
_entry.id   AF-Q2UPX6-F1
#
_cell.length_a   1.000
_cell.length_b   1.000
_cell.length_c   1.000
_cell.angle_alpha   90.00
_cell.angle_beta   90.00
_cell.angle_gamma   90.00
#
_symmetry.space_group_name_H-M   'P 1'
#
loop_
_entity.id
_entity.type
_entity.pdbx_description
1 polymer ?
#
loop_
_entity_poly.entity_id
_entity_poly.type
_entity_poly.pdbx_seq_one_letter_code
_entity_poly.pdbx_strand_id
1 'polypeptide(L)'
;MGHESIPQCWWVFTCEWPQEGSDDAVAQQAVNKMSETVHSLAREAGLLLDFKCMSFSMASQRVLGSYGAENIKRMQEAAAKYDPEGVFQKLQYGGFLLRNNV
;
A
#
# COMPACT_ATOMS: atom_id res chain seq x y z
N MET A 1 12.38 -6.78 -0.86
CA MET A 1 11.28 -5.79 -0.83
C MET A 1 10.77 -5.58 0.59
N GLY A 2 11.63 -5.46 1.60
CA GLY A 2 11.20 -5.19 2.98
C GLY A 2 10.53 -6.35 3.73
N HIS A 3 10.48 -7.56 3.15
CA HIS A 3 9.93 -8.74 3.81
C HIS A 3 11.01 -9.59 4.45
N GLU A 4 10.66 -10.16 5.59
CA GLU A 4 11.42 -11.21 6.26
C GLU A 4 11.05 -12.60 5.72
N SER A 5 12.02 -13.53 5.72
CA SER A 5 11.80 -14.92 5.30
C SER A 5 11.23 -15.74 6.45
N ILE A 6 10.00 -15.42 6.84
CA ILE A 6 9.21 -16.09 7.86
C ILE A 6 7.92 -16.65 7.25
N PRO A 7 7.21 -17.58 7.90
CA PRO A 7 5.86 -17.94 7.48
C PRO A 7 4.93 -16.72 7.50
N GLN A 8 4.16 -16.51 6.44
CA GLN A 8 3.27 -15.35 6.30
C GLN A 8 1.89 -15.80 5.82
N CYS A 9 0.86 -15.06 6.22
CA CYS A 9 -0.50 -15.18 5.71
C CYS A 9 -0.92 -13.84 5.13
N TRP A 10 -1.40 -13.82 3.89
CA TRP A 10 -1.70 -12.62 3.15
C TRP A 10 -3.21 -12.50 2.98
N TRP A 11 -3.74 -11.31 3.28
CA TRP A 11 -5.17 -11.05 3.26
C TRP A 11 -5.44 -9.92 2.28
N VAL A 12 -6.39 -10.15 1.39
CA VAL A 12 -6.91 -9.15 0.45
C VAL A 12 -8.40 -9.08 0.69
N PHE A 13 -8.88 -7.87 0.99
CA PHE A 13 -10.30 -7.62 1.21
C PHE A 13 -10.87 -6.94 -0.03
N THR A 14 -11.93 -7.53 -0.56
CA THR A 14 -12.66 -7.00 -1.71
C THR A 14 -14.14 -6.91 -1.36
N CYS A 15 -14.85 -6.00 -2.02
CA CYS A 15 -16.29 -5.88 -1.94
C CYS A 15 -16.79 -5.54 -3.34
N GLU A 16 -17.93 -6.13 -3.70
CA GLU A 16 -18.62 -5.91 -4.95
C GLU A 16 -20.06 -5.56 -4.62
N TRP A 17 -20.66 -4.64 -5.38
CA TRP A 17 -22.03 -4.20 -5.22
C TRP A 17 -22.71 -4.08 -6.59
N PRO A 18 -24.04 -4.29 -6.66
CA PRO A 18 -24.71 -4.59 -7.92
C PRO A 18 -24.97 -3.36 -8.82
N GLN A 19 -24.89 -2.14 -8.29
CA GLN A 19 -25.25 -0.93 -9.02
C GLN A 19 -24.16 0.14 -8.90
N GLU A 20 -23.60 0.54 -10.04
CA GLU A 20 -22.60 1.60 -10.15
C GLU A 20 -23.12 2.93 -9.60
N GLY A 21 -22.30 3.62 -8.80
CA GLY A 21 -22.58 4.97 -8.29
C GLY A 21 -23.62 5.06 -7.18
N SER A 22 -24.21 3.93 -6.75
CA SER A 22 -25.18 3.89 -5.66
C SER A 22 -24.49 3.79 -4.29
N ASP A 23 -23.55 2.86 -4.18
CA ASP A 23 -22.99 2.42 -2.89
C ASP A 23 -21.46 2.49 -2.83
N ASP A 24 -20.79 3.14 -3.80
CA ASP A 24 -19.34 3.17 -3.91
C ASP A 24 -18.65 3.60 -2.61
N ALA A 25 -19.15 4.67 -1.99
CA ALA A 25 -18.61 5.17 -0.73
C ALA A 25 -18.85 4.20 0.45
N VAL A 26 -20.02 3.55 0.47
CA VAL A 26 -20.40 2.59 1.52
C VAL A 26 -19.57 1.32 1.40
N ALA A 27 -19.42 0.78 0.20
CA ALA A 27 -18.59 -0.39 -0.07
C ALA A 27 -17.11 -0.12 0.21
N GLN A 28 -16.62 1.05 -0.20
CA GLN A 28 -15.27 1.49 0.11
C GLN A 28 -15.04 1.60 1.62
N GLN A 29 -15.99 2.15 2.37
CA GLN A 29 -15.93 2.22 3.82
C GLN A 29 -15.94 0.82 4.46
N ALA A 30 -16.75 -0.11 3.96
CA ALA A 30 -16.83 -1.47 4.46
C ALA A 30 -15.49 -2.22 4.32
N VAL A 31 -14.85 -2.14 3.16
CA VAL A 31 -13.53 -2.77 2.92
C VAL A 31 -12.45 -2.15 3.78
N ASN A 32 -12.44 -0.81 3.91
CA ASN A 32 -11.48 -0.11 4.78
C ASN A 32 -11.62 -0.56 6.23
N LYS A 33 -12.85 -0.60 6.75
CA LYS A 33 -13.14 -1.03 8.12
C LYS A 33 -12.69 -2.47 8.36
N MET A 34 -12.91 -3.37 7.40
CA MET A 34 -12.44 -4.76 7.50
C MET A 34 -10.90 -4.84 7.58
N SER A 35 -10.22 -4.14 6.67
CA SER A 35 -8.76 -4.08 6.60
C SER A 35 -8.13 -3.50 7.88
N GLU A 36 -8.70 -2.42 8.41
CA GLU A 36 -8.28 -1.78 9.66
C GLU A 36 -8.51 -2.68 10.87
N THR A 37 -9.66 -3.36 10.92
CA THR A 37 -10.00 -4.29 12.02
C THR A 37 -9.00 -5.44 12.07
N VAL A 38 -8.73 -6.08 10.94
CA VAL A 38 -7.76 -7.19 10.89
C VAL A 38 -6.34 -6.71 11.18
N HIS A 39 -5.95 -5.51 10.71
CA HIS A 39 -4.68 -4.90 11.10
C HIS A 39 -4.56 -4.69 12.62
N SER A 40 -5.61 -4.17 13.27
CA SER A 40 -5.60 -3.95 14.73
C SER A 40 -5.45 -5.27 15.47
N LEU A 41 -6.25 -6.27 15.11
CA LEU A 41 -6.20 -7.60 15.73
C LEU A 41 -4.84 -8.27 15.55
N ALA A 42 -4.25 -8.20 14.35
CA ALA A 42 -2.91 -8.74 14.10
C ALA A 42 -1.84 -8.00 14.92
N ARG A 43 -1.98 -6.67 15.09
CA ARG A 43 -1.06 -5.87 15.92
C ARG A 43 -1.17 -6.24 17.39
N GLU A 44 -2.39 -6.36 17.91
CA GLU A 44 -2.66 -6.76 19.29
C GLU A 44 -2.14 -8.17 19.60
N ALA A 45 -2.23 -9.09 18.62
CA ALA A 45 -1.68 -10.43 18.73
C ALA A 45 -0.15 -10.51 18.54
N GLY A 46 0.52 -9.42 18.18
CA GLY A 46 1.96 -9.42 17.87
C GLY A 46 2.32 -10.18 16.58
N LEU A 47 1.36 -10.36 15.68
CA LEU A 47 1.49 -11.11 14.42
C LEU A 47 1.53 -10.21 13.18
N LEU A 48 1.36 -8.89 13.35
CA LEU A 48 1.30 -7.97 12.23
C LEU A 48 2.67 -7.85 11.55
N LEU A 49 2.68 -8.11 10.25
CA LEU A 49 3.80 -7.77 9.35
C LEU A 49 3.46 -6.48 8.62
N ASP A 50 4.34 -5.48 8.69
CA ASP A 50 4.04 -4.13 8.20
C ASP A 50 3.93 -4.02 6.68
N PHE A 51 4.53 -4.96 5.94
CA PHE A 51 4.59 -4.95 4.48
C PHE A 51 3.19 -4.94 3.84
N LYS A 52 3.01 -4.10 2.82
CA LYS A 52 1.82 -4.06 1.97
C LYS A 52 2.18 -4.35 0.52
N CYS A 53 1.47 -5.28 -0.12
CA CYS A 53 1.70 -5.60 -1.52
C CYS A 53 1.10 -4.55 -2.44
N MET A 54 1.94 -3.86 -3.21
CA MET A 54 1.51 -2.79 -4.13
C MET A 54 0.37 -3.20 -5.07
N SER A 55 0.45 -4.39 -5.68
CA SER A 55 -0.54 -4.88 -6.65
C SER A 55 -1.92 -5.15 -6.04
N PHE A 56 -2.00 -5.30 -4.72
CA PHE A 56 -3.23 -5.58 -3.98
C PHE A 56 -3.56 -4.49 -2.95
N SER A 57 -2.91 -3.33 -3.06
CA SER A 57 -3.12 -2.21 -2.16
C SER A 57 -4.01 -1.17 -2.79
N MET A 58 -4.78 -0.51 -1.94
CA MET A 58 -5.63 0.62 -2.30
C MET A 58 -4.85 1.93 -2.29
N ALA A 59 -5.29 2.91 -3.07
CA ALA A 59 -4.64 4.22 -3.18
C ALA A 59 -4.50 4.97 -1.84
N SER A 60 -5.37 4.70 -0.86
CA SER A 60 -5.32 5.27 0.48
C SER A 60 -4.18 4.71 1.35
N GLN A 61 -3.60 3.57 0.99
CA GLN A 61 -2.60 2.90 1.81
C GLN A 61 -1.19 3.45 1.55
N ARG A 62 -0.44 3.64 2.64
CA ARG A 62 1.01 3.93 2.60
C ARG A 62 1.79 2.65 2.31
N VAL A 63 1.95 2.33 1.03
CA VAL A 63 2.55 1.09 0.54
C VAL A 63 4.06 1.15 0.56
N LEU A 64 4.68 2.14 -0.09
CA LEU A 64 6.14 2.23 -0.15
C LEU A 64 6.75 2.41 1.24
N GLY A 65 6.06 3.11 2.14
CA GLY A 65 6.47 3.23 3.55
C GLY A 65 6.59 1.89 4.28
N SER A 66 5.92 0.84 3.79
CA SER A 66 6.03 -0.51 4.35
C SER A 66 7.28 -1.28 3.91
N TYR A 67 8.03 -0.79 2.93
CA TYR A 67 9.17 -1.53 2.36
C TYR A 67 10.46 -1.37 3.19
N GLY A 68 10.44 -0.53 4.22
CA GLY A 68 11.58 -0.24 5.08
C GLY A 68 12.55 0.78 4.48
N ALA A 69 13.26 1.49 5.36
CA ALA A 69 14.09 2.64 5.01
C ALA A 69 15.19 2.32 3.99
N GLU A 70 15.82 1.14 4.07
CA GLU A 70 16.89 0.74 3.15
C GLU A 70 16.37 0.59 1.71
N ASN A 71 15.21 -0.05 1.52
CA ASN A 71 14.62 -0.20 0.19
C ASN A 71 14.13 1.13 -0.35
N ILE A 72 13.54 1.99 0.50
CA ILE A 72 13.14 3.35 0.11
C ILE A 72 14.36 4.15 -0.37
N LYS A 73 15.46 4.11 0.38
CA LYS A 73 16.71 4.78 0.00
C LYS A 73 17.23 4.29 -1.35
N ARG A 74 17.26 2.97 -1.58
CA ARG A 74 17.65 2.40 -2.89
C ARG A 74 16.75 2.89 -4.03
N MET A 75 15.44 2.97 -3.81
CA MET A 75 14.50 3.48 -4.81
C MET A 75 14.73 4.97 -5.09
N GLN A 76 15.01 5.77 -4.06
CA GLN A 76 15.35 7.19 -4.21
C GLN A 76 16.67 7.39 -4.98
N GLU A 77 17.70 6.59 -4.68
CA GLU A 77 18.98 6.61 -5.41
C GLU A 77 18.80 6.21 -6.88
N ALA A 78 18.01 5.18 -7.15
CA ALA A 78 17.68 4.77 -8.51
C ALA A 78 16.90 5.88 -9.26
N ALA A 79 15.91 6.50 -8.61
CA ALA A 79 15.17 7.62 -9.20
C ALA A 79 16.09 8.80 -9.52
N ALA A 80 16.99 9.18 -8.60
CA ALA A 80 17.95 10.26 -8.84
C ALA A 80 18.92 9.97 -9.99
N LYS A 81 19.30 8.70 -10.17
CA LYS A 81 20.23 8.28 -11.23
C LYS A 81 19.59 8.21 -12.61
N TYR A 82 18.36 7.69 -12.69
CA TYR A 82 17.73 7.32 -13.96
C TYR A 82 16.57 8.24 -14.36
N ASP A 83 15.98 8.99 -13.43
CA ASP A 83 14.93 9.98 -13.67
C ASP A 83 15.26 11.30 -12.95
N PRO A 84 16.38 11.97 -13.29
CA PRO A 84 16.83 13.18 -12.59
C PRO A 84 15.84 14.35 -12.72
N GLU A 85 15.06 14.39 -13.79
CA GLU A 85 14.01 15.39 -13.99
C GLU A 85 12.71 15.04 -13.24
N GLY A 86 12.62 13.83 -12.68
CA GLY A 86 11.46 13.35 -11.94
C GLY A 86 10.21 13.23 -12.81
N VAL A 87 10.35 12.86 -14.09
CA VAL A 87 9.25 12.71 -15.04
C VAL A 87 8.18 11.77 -14.48
N PHE A 88 8.58 10.62 -13.93
CA PHE A 88 7.64 9.64 -13.36
C PHE A 88 7.06 10.09 -12.02
N GLN A 89 7.75 10.99 -11.31
CA GLN A 89 7.20 11.59 -10.10
C GLN A 89 6.25 12.75 -10.41
N LYS A 90 6.47 13.50 -11.51
CA LYS A 90 5.73 14.73 -11.84
C LYS A 90 4.52 14.48 -12.75
N LEU A 91 4.73 13.72 -13.83
CA LEU A 91 3.74 13.55 -14.89
C LEU A 91 2.79 12.38 -14.63
N GLN A 92 3.15 11.46 -13.73
CA GLN A 92 2.24 10.40 -13.31
C GLN A 92 1.16 10.96 -12.38
N TYR A 93 -0.10 10.78 -12.76
CA TYR A 93 -1.26 11.22 -11.98
C TYR A 93 -1.56 10.24 -10.84
N GLY A 94 -0.73 10.31 -9.79
CA GLY A 94 -0.92 9.54 -8.56
C GLY A 94 -0.38 8.10 -8.60
N GLY A 95 -1.01 7.23 -7.82
CA GLY A 95 -0.47 5.90 -7.48
C GLY A 95 0.55 5.97 -6.34
N PHE A 96 1.35 4.92 -6.21
CA PHE A 96 2.34 4.81 -5.14
C PHE A 96 3.65 5.50 -5.55
N LEU A 97 3.67 6.84 -5.48
CA LEU A 97 4.83 7.65 -5.85
C LEU A 97 5.82 7.80 -4.67
N LEU A 98 7.11 7.82 -4.96
CA LEU A 98 8.16 8.00 -3.94
C LEU A 98 8.05 9.34 -3.21
N ARG A 99 7.48 10.38 -3.84
CA ARG A 99 7.32 11.70 -3.22
C ARG A 99 6.26 11.77 -2.13
N ASN A 100 5.31 10.82 -2.08
CA ASN A 100 4.13 10.94 -1.19
C ASN A 100 3.61 9.61 -0.60
N ASN A 101 4.18 8.45 -0.98
CA ASN A 101 3.76 7.14 -0.50
C ASN A 101 4.84 6.41 0.33
N VAL A 102 6.00 7.03 0.52
CA VAL A 102 7.04 6.62 1.48
C VAL A 102 6.63 6.94 2.89
#